data_AF-A0A940BWM2-F1
#
_entry.id   AF-A0A940BWM2-F1
#
_cell.length_a   1.000
_cell.length_b   1.000
_cell.length_c   1.000
_cell.angle_alpha   90.00
_cell.angle_beta   90.00
_cell.angle_gamma   90.00
#
_symmetry.space_group_name_H-M   'P 1'
#
loop_
_entity.id
_entity.type
_entity.pdbx_description
1 polymer ?
#
loop_
_entity_poly.entity_id
_entity_poly.type
_entity_poly.pdbx_seq_one_letter_code
_entity_poly.pdbx_strand_id
1 'polypeptide(L)' 'MRFDLLHPADQLVMIMNRIYQYGMTTTSGGNLSIRDANGDIWITPSGID' A
#
# COMPACT_ATOMS: atom_id res chain seq x y z
N MET A 1 -15.07 6.88 4.74
CA MET A 1 -13.74 7.15 5.32
C MET A 1 -13.00 8.08 4.37
N ARG A 2 -12.26 9.08 4.87
CA ARG A 2 -11.40 9.93 4.05
C ARG A 2 -10.02 9.26 3.94
N PHE A 3 -9.72 8.66 2.79
CA PHE A 3 -8.51 7.86 2.57
C PHE A 3 -7.23 8.71 2.67
N ASP A 4 -7.31 9.93 2.15
CA ASP A 4 -6.27 10.97 2.15
C ASP A 4 -5.84 11.44 3.54
N LEU A 5 -6.68 11.23 4.56
CA LEU A 5 -6.37 11.59 5.95
C LEU A 5 -5.74 10.45 6.77
N LEU A 6 -5.61 9.26 6.17
CA LEU A 6 -4.99 8.12 6.84
C LEU A 6 -3.47 8.23 6.82
N HIS A 7 -2.82 7.58 7.79
CA HIS A 7 -1.37 7.45 7.76
C HIS A 7 -0.94 6.72 6.46
N PRO A 8 0.16 7.11 5.81
CA PRO A 8 0.61 6.48 4.55
C PRO A 8 0.70 4.95 4.62
N ALA A 9 1.11 4.41 5.76
CA ALA A 9 1.12 2.95 5.99
C ALA A 9 -0.28 2.31 5.90
N ASP A 10 -1.30 2.93 6.51
CA ASP A 10 -2.68 2.43 6.46
C ASP A 10 -3.23 2.50 5.03
N GLN A 11 -2.87 3.55 4.29
CA GLN A 11 -3.23 3.69 2.89
C GLN A 11 -2.65 2.53 2.06
N LEU A 12 -1.37 2.20 2.23
CA LEU A 12 -0.72 1.08 1.55
C LEU A 12 -1.42 -0.26 1.89
N VAL A 13 -1.69 -0.52 3.17
CA VAL A 13 -2.39 -1.75 3.62
C VAL A 13 -3.78 -1.86 3.02
N MET A 14 -4.55 -0.78 3.00
CA MET A 14 -5.90 -0.77 2.40
C MET A 14 -5.86 -1.05 0.90
N ILE A 15 -4.88 -0.48 0.18
CA ILE A 15 -4.70 -0.75 -1.25
C ILE A 15 -4.26 -2.20 -1.49
N MET A 16 -3.33 -2.73 -0.68
CA MET A 16 -2.89 -4.12 -0.79
C MET A 16 -4.06 -5.10 -0.61
N ASN A 17 -4.87 -4.89 0.43
CA ASN A 17 -6.09 -5.67 0.67
C ASN A 17 -7.04 -5.63 -0.53
N ARG A 18 -7.22 -4.47 -1.15
CA ARG A 18 -8.03 -4.33 -2.36
C ARG A 18 -7.44 -5.15 -3.51
N ILE A 19 -6.14 -5.04 -3.76
CA ILE A 19 -5.46 -5.78 -4.84
C ILE A 19 -5.66 -7.29 -4.66
N TYR A 20 -5.46 -7.80 -3.44
CA TYR A 20 -5.70 -9.21 -3.12
C TYR A 20 -7.17 -9.63 -3.27
N GLN A 21 -8.11 -8.83 -2.76
CA GLN A 21 -9.54 -9.13 -2.86
C GLN A 21 -10.03 -9.26 -4.30
N TYR A 22 -9.49 -8.46 -5.21
CA TYR A 22 -9.84 -8.51 -6.63
C TYR A 22 -8.99 -9.53 -7.43
N GLY A 23 -8.10 -10.28 -6.78
CA GLY A 23 -7.22 -11.24 -7.45
C GLY A 23 -6.30 -10.60 -8.49
N MET A 24 -6.01 -9.30 -8.33
CA MET A 24 -5.19 -8.54 -9.28
C MET A 24 -3.70 -8.88 -9.17
N THR A 25 -3.30 -9.52 -8.07
CA THR A 25 -1.96 -10.07 -7.86
C THR A 25 -2.02 -11.21 -6.83
N THR A 26 -0.90 -11.93 -6.64
CA THR A 26 -0.72 -12.95 -5.59
C THR A 26 0.25 -12.45 -4.50
N THR A 27 0.53 -13.25 -3.47
CA THR A 27 1.44 -12.91 -2.36
C THR A 27 2.87 -12.53 -2.77
N SER A 28 3.30 -12.79 -4.02
CA SER A 28 4.60 -12.34 -4.55
C SER A 28 4.50 -11.05 -5.38
N GLY A 29 3.36 -10.37 -5.34
CA GLY A 29 2.82 -9.51 -6.39
C GLY A 29 3.49 -8.17 -6.68
N GLY A 30 4.59 -7.84 -5.99
CA GLY A 30 5.30 -6.57 -6.11
C GLY A 30 5.11 -5.66 -4.90
N ASN A 31 5.77 -4.50 -4.93
CA ASN A 31 5.76 -3.53 -3.85
C ASN A 31 4.84 -2.36 -4.16
N LEU A 32 4.22 -1.78 -3.14
CA LEU A 32 3.48 -0.53 -3.24
C LEU A 32 4.31 0.61 -2.64
N SER A 33 4.25 1.79 -3.26
CA SER A 33 4.82 2.99 -2.69
C SER A 33 3.86 4.18 -2.77
N ILE A 34 4.00 5.09 -1.81
CA ILE A 34 3.25 6.34 -1.73
C ILE A 34 4.21 7.45 -1.31
N ARG A 35 4.01 8.64 -1.85
CA ARG A 35 4.72 9.86 -1.42
C ARG A 35 3.79 10.69 -0.57
N ASP A 36 4.26 11.12 0.60
CA ASP A 36 3.48 11.99 1.48
C ASP A 36 3.68 13.49 1.16
N ALA A 37 3.01 14.34 1.93
CA ALA A 37 3.06 15.79 1.75
C ALA A 37 4.44 16.41 2.09
N ASN A 38 5.26 15.74 2.91
CA ASN A 38 6.62 16.18 3.21
C ASN A 38 7.61 15.78 2.11
N GLY A 39 7.16 14.95 1.15
CA GLY A 39 7.97 14.41 0.07
C GLY A 39 8.64 13.09 0.40
N ASP A 40 8.38 12.52 1.59
CA ASP A 40 8.92 11.23 1.98
C ASP A 40 8.23 10.11 1.21
N ILE A 41 9.00 9.08 0.85
CA ILE A 41 8.51 7.92 0.12
C ILE A 41 8.39 6.75 1.09
N TRP A 42 7.18 6.25 1.22
CA TRP A 42 6.84 5.03 1.94
C TRP A 42 6.74 3.90 0.93
N ILE A 43 7.38 2.77 1.21
CA ILE A 43 7.36 1.58 0.36
C ILE A 43 7.16 0.34 1.21
N THR A 44 6.36 -0.61 0.72
CA THR A 44 6.16 -1.89 1.40
C THR A 44 7.46 -2.70 1.43
N PRO A 45 7.72 -3.49 2.48
CA PRO A 45 8.82 -4.44 2.50
C PRO A 45 8.70 -5.44 1.34
N SER A 46 9.84 -5.86 0.79
CA SER A 46 9.88 -6.88 -0.27
C SER A 46 9.87 -8.28 0.33
N GLY A 47 9.07 -9.19 -0.25
CA GLY A 47 9.10 -10.61 0.09
C GLY A 47 8.55 -10.97 1.47
N ILE A 48 7.74 -10.09 2.06
CA ILE A 48 7.03 -10.31 3.33
C ILE A 48 5.55 -9.99 3.08
N ASP A 49 4.68 -10.87 3.55
CA ASP A 49 3.22 -10.66 3.65
C ASP A 49 2.85 -10.31 5.10
#